data_AF-A0A7L3B2A8-F1
#
_entry.id   AF-A0A7L3B2A8-F1
#
_cell.length_a   1.000
_cell.length_b   1.000
_cell.length_c   1.000
_cell.angle_alpha   90.00
_cell.angle_beta   90.00
_cell.angle_gamma   90.00
#
_symmetry.space_group_name_H-M   'P 1'
#
loop_
_entity.id
_entity.type
_entity.pdbx_description
1 polymer ?
#
loop_
_entity_poly.entity_id
_entity_poly.type
_entity_poly.pdbx_seq_one_letter_code
_entity_poly.pdbx_strand_id
1 'polypeptide(L)'
;MAGAAPAPAPEPAEEASEAANERPPLSAAALAKIERNRQRALALRQARLAARPYPAAGGVRARAPPKVVDTGGGFFLEEEEEEEPGAAEKIVHPPAPVLEIDYLICGDCGKEFMDSYLMQHFDWATCDNCRDAEDKHKLITRTEAKEEYLLKDCDLDKREPVLRFIVKKNPHNSRWGDMKLYLKLQVIKRSLEVWGSEESLREAKELRRDSREKMKQKKFDKKVKELRHAVRSSLWKKAASIHEHDYGPEENIDEDTYKKTCTVCGHELTYEKM
;
A
#
# COMPACT_ATOMS: atom_id res chain seq x y z
N MET A 1 37.27 -0.73 -53.41
CA MET A 1 37.87 -2.07 -53.65
C MET A 1 38.08 -2.68 -52.29
N ALA A 2 37.16 -3.56 -51.88
CA ALA A 2 37.11 -4.17 -50.55
C ALA A 2 38.14 -5.31 -50.46
N GLY A 3 38.97 -5.30 -49.42
CA GLY A 3 39.86 -6.40 -49.07
C GLY A 3 39.15 -7.33 -48.08
N ALA A 4 38.84 -8.54 -48.51
CA ALA A 4 38.24 -9.58 -47.69
C ALA A 4 39.34 -10.30 -46.89
N ALA A 5 39.19 -10.33 -45.57
CA ALA A 5 39.99 -11.17 -44.68
C ALA A 5 39.29 -12.53 -44.48
N PRO A 6 40.02 -13.66 -44.61
CA PRO A 6 39.43 -14.99 -44.45
C PRO A 6 39.25 -15.38 -42.98
N ALA A 7 38.10 -15.97 -42.66
CA ALA A 7 37.80 -16.58 -41.37
C ALA A 7 38.41 -17.99 -41.25
N PRO A 8 38.94 -18.37 -40.07
CA PRO A 8 39.53 -19.69 -39.83
C PRO A 8 38.50 -20.77 -39.49
N ALA A 9 38.85 -22.01 -39.83
CA ALA A 9 38.05 -23.23 -39.69
C ALA A 9 37.91 -23.71 -38.22
N PRO A 10 36.82 -24.42 -37.87
CA PRO A 10 36.69 -25.12 -36.60
C PRO A 10 37.21 -26.57 -36.66
N GLU A 11 37.92 -26.96 -35.59
CA GLU A 11 38.46 -28.30 -35.27
C GLU A 11 37.38 -29.30 -34.76
N PRO A 12 37.70 -30.62 -34.67
CA PRO A 12 36.71 -31.70 -34.70
C PRO A 12 36.42 -32.40 -33.36
N ALA A 13 35.34 -33.21 -33.42
CA ALA A 13 35.00 -34.42 -32.65
C ALA A 13 34.58 -34.30 -31.18
N GLU A 14 33.42 -34.87 -30.84
CA GLU A 14 33.33 -36.07 -29.99
C GLU A 14 31.90 -36.62 -29.94
N GLU A 15 31.76 -37.91 -30.27
CA GLU A 15 30.57 -38.73 -30.10
C GLU A 15 30.45 -39.15 -28.63
N ALA A 16 29.26 -39.00 -28.02
CA ALA A 16 28.96 -39.57 -26.70
C ALA A 16 27.51 -40.06 -26.60
N SER A 17 27.37 -41.38 -26.84
CA SER A 17 26.50 -42.35 -26.18
C SER A 17 25.03 -42.00 -25.89
N GLU A 18 24.14 -42.69 -26.61
CA GLU A 18 22.80 -43.05 -26.16
C GLU A 18 22.89 -43.90 -24.88
N ALA A 19 22.53 -43.32 -23.73
CA ALA A 19 22.29 -44.05 -22.49
C ALA A 19 20.83 -43.86 -22.06
N ALA A 20 20.18 -44.99 -21.80
CA ALA A 20 18.76 -45.17 -21.53
C ALA A 20 18.14 -44.16 -20.55
N ASN A 21 16.99 -43.62 -20.97
CA ASN A 21 16.10 -42.72 -20.25
C ASN A 21 15.30 -43.47 -19.17
N GLU A 22 15.91 -43.77 -18.02
CA GLU A 22 15.17 -44.22 -16.83
C GLU A 22 15.06 -43.07 -15.82
N ARG A 23 13.92 -42.37 -15.84
CA ARG A 23 13.61 -41.34 -14.83
C ARG A 23 13.44 -42.02 -13.47
N PRO A 24 14.07 -41.51 -12.40
CA PRO A 24 13.94 -42.11 -11.08
C PRO A 24 12.47 -42.12 -10.62
N PRO A 25 12.01 -43.18 -9.93
CA PRO A 25 10.64 -43.28 -9.46
C PRO A 25 10.32 -42.12 -8.51
N LEU A 26 9.16 -41.49 -8.74
CA LEU A 26 8.71 -40.34 -7.96
C LEU A 26 8.52 -40.75 -6.48
N SER A 27 8.97 -39.89 -5.57
CA SER A 27 8.80 -40.12 -4.14
C SER A 27 7.31 -40.21 -3.76
N ALA A 28 6.99 -40.96 -2.69
CA ALA A 28 5.62 -41.11 -2.21
C ALA A 28 4.92 -39.75 -1.94
N ALA A 29 5.69 -38.75 -1.47
CA ALA A 29 5.19 -37.39 -1.29
C ALA A 29 4.84 -36.68 -2.61
N ALA A 30 5.61 -36.92 -3.68
CA ALA A 30 5.34 -36.39 -5.01
C ALA A 30 4.08 -37.05 -5.61
N LEU A 31 3.93 -38.35 -5.47
CA LEU A 31 2.73 -39.09 -5.89
C LEU A 31 1.47 -38.59 -5.16
N ALA A 32 1.53 -38.40 -3.84
CA ALA A 32 0.42 -37.85 -3.06
C ALA A 32 0.05 -36.40 -3.45
N LYS A 33 1.00 -35.61 -3.94
CA LYS A 33 0.75 -34.26 -4.47
C LYS A 33 0.09 -34.31 -5.84
N ILE A 34 0.52 -35.25 -6.69
CA ILE A 34 -0.08 -35.51 -8.01
C ILE A 34 -1.53 -35.99 -7.85
N GLU A 35 -1.78 -36.92 -6.93
CA GLU A 35 -3.12 -37.43 -6.59
C GLU A 35 -4.06 -36.30 -6.15
N ARG A 36 -3.63 -35.45 -5.21
CA ARG A 36 -4.41 -34.29 -4.74
C ARG A 36 -4.70 -33.29 -5.85
N ASN A 37 -3.71 -33.00 -6.71
CA ASN A 37 -3.91 -32.10 -7.84
C ASN A 37 -4.90 -32.69 -8.86
N ARG A 38 -4.82 -34.01 -9.12
CA ARG A 38 -5.76 -34.74 -9.98
C ARG A 38 -7.19 -34.67 -9.42
N GLN A 39 -7.37 -34.94 -8.14
CA GLN A 39 -8.68 -34.86 -7.46
C GLN A 39 -9.27 -33.44 -7.54
N ARG A 40 -8.46 -32.42 -7.28
CA ARG A 40 -8.88 -31.01 -7.40
C ARG A 40 -9.30 -30.64 -8.82
N ALA A 41 -8.58 -31.10 -9.84
CA ALA A 41 -8.93 -30.86 -11.23
C ALA A 41 -10.23 -31.56 -11.65
N LEU A 42 -10.46 -32.79 -11.18
CA LEU A 42 -11.72 -33.52 -11.42
C LEU A 42 -12.92 -32.82 -10.76
N ALA A 43 -12.76 -32.37 -9.52
CA ALA A 43 -13.81 -31.63 -8.81
C ALA A 43 -14.17 -30.31 -9.51
N LEU A 44 -13.17 -29.55 -9.99
CA LEU A 44 -13.42 -28.33 -10.77
C LEU A 44 -14.14 -28.62 -12.09
N ARG A 45 -13.83 -29.74 -12.76
CA ARG A 45 -14.52 -30.15 -13.98
C ARG A 45 -15.97 -30.54 -13.72
N GLN A 46 -16.25 -31.27 -12.64
CA GLN A 46 -17.60 -31.62 -12.22
C GLN A 46 -18.42 -30.38 -11.85
N ALA A 47 -17.85 -29.45 -11.09
CA ALA A 47 -18.50 -28.19 -10.74
C ALA A 47 -18.86 -27.36 -11.99
N ARG A 48 -17.98 -27.31 -13.01
CA ARG A 48 -18.28 -26.65 -14.28
C ARG A 48 -19.40 -27.32 -15.08
N LEU A 49 -19.51 -28.65 -15.02
CA LEU A 49 -20.61 -29.37 -15.67
C LEU A 49 -21.94 -29.15 -14.94
N ALA A 50 -21.92 -29.11 -13.60
CA ALA A 50 -23.11 -28.83 -12.79
C ALA A 50 -23.58 -27.37 -12.91
N ALA A 51 -22.66 -26.41 -13.01
CA ALA A 51 -22.97 -24.99 -13.13
C ALA A 51 -23.31 -24.54 -14.56
N ARG A 52 -23.53 -25.48 -15.51
CA ARG A 52 -23.88 -25.13 -16.89
C ARG A 52 -25.38 -24.81 -16.96
N PRO A 53 -25.78 -23.55 -17.27
CA PRO A 53 -27.17 -23.11 -17.17
C PRO A 53 -28.11 -23.64 -18.27
N TYR A 54 -27.59 -24.35 -19.28
CA TYR A 54 -28.40 -24.95 -20.35
C TYR A 54 -27.85 -26.33 -20.74
N PRO A 55 -28.72 -27.36 -20.87
CA PRO A 55 -28.31 -28.68 -21.34
C PRO A 55 -27.89 -28.62 -22.82
N ALA A 56 -26.89 -29.42 -23.19
CA ALA A 56 -26.50 -29.58 -24.59
C ALA A 56 -27.68 -30.18 -25.37
N ALA A 57 -28.06 -29.53 -26.47
CA ALA A 57 -29.12 -30.01 -27.36
C ALA A 57 -28.83 -31.44 -27.81
N GLY A 58 -29.67 -32.37 -27.36
CA GLY A 58 -29.54 -33.80 -27.63
C GLY A 58 -30.69 -34.59 -27.04
N GLY A 59 -31.78 -34.70 -27.81
CA GLY A 59 -32.81 -35.72 -27.64
C GLY A 59 -34.02 -35.34 -26.79
N VAL A 60 -34.89 -34.46 -27.31
CA VAL A 60 -36.29 -34.41 -26.87
C VAL A 60 -37.12 -35.18 -27.89
N ARG A 61 -37.90 -36.16 -27.42
CA ARG A 61 -38.87 -36.91 -28.22
C ARG A 61 -39.87 -35.93 -28.83
N ALA A 62 -39.99 -35.91 -30.15
CA ALA A 62 -40.94 -35.07 -30.87
C ALA A 62 -42.38 -35.44 -30.49
N ARG A 63 -43.11 -34.53 -29.86
CA ARG A 63 -44.57 -34.49 -30.01
C ARG A 63 -44.87 -34.01 -31.44
N ALA A 64 -45.88 -34.60 -32.06
CA ALA A 64 -46.30 -34.26 -33.42
C ALA A 64 -46.63 -32.75 -33.52
N PRO A 65 -46.32 -32.09 -34.65
CA PRO A 65 -46.60 -30.66 -34.80
C PRO A 65 -48.12 -30.41 -34.87
N PRO A 66 -48.62 -29.32 -34.26
CA PRO A 66 -50.01 -28.91 -34.39
C PRO A 66 -50.32 -28.53 -35.85
N LYS A 67 -51.59 -28.72 -36.25
CA LYS A 67 -52.05 -28.37 -37.59
C LYS A 67 -52.14 -26.85 -37.70
N VAL A 68 -51.48 -26.30 -38.70
CA VAL A 68 -51.42 -24.87 -38.97
C VAL A 68 -52.44 -24.53 -40.06
N VAL A 69 -53.30 -23.53 -39.83
CA VAL A 69 -54.27 -23.05 -40.82
C VAL A 69 -53.78 -21.72 -41.40
N ASP A 70 -53.69 -21.65 -42.74
CA ASP A 70 -53.24 -20.48 -43.49
C ASP A 70 -54.43 -19.60 -43.88
N THR A 71 -54.49 -18.38 -43.35
CA THR A 71 -55.55 -17.41 -43.65
C THR A 71 -55.22 -16.51 -44.86
N GLY A 72 -54.15 -16.81 -45.61
CA GLY A 72 -53.82 -16.13 -46.87
C GLY A 72 -53.21 -14.74 -46.70
N GLY A 73 -52.79 -14.36 -45.48
CA GLY A 73 -52.21 -13.06 -45.13
C GLY A 73 -50.74 -13.09 -44.71
N GLY A 74 -50.01 -14.17 -45.00
CA GLY A 74 -48.56 -14.26 -44.75
C GLY A 74 -48.14 -14.50 -43.29
N PHE A 75 -49.08 -14.76 -42.38
CA PHE A 75 -48.81 -15.21 -41.01
C PHE A 75 -49.61 -16.49 -40.71
N PHE A 76 -48.91 -17.48 -40.15
CA PHE A 76 -49.51 -18.72 -39.66
C PHE A 76 -49.94 -18.52 -38.20
N LEU A 77 -51.23 -18.68 -37.91
CA LEU A 77 -51.76 -18.70 -36.53
C LEU A 77 -51.94 -20.15 -36.11
N GLU A 78 -51.41 -20.49 -34.93
CA GLU A 78 -51.72 -21.76 -34.26
C GLU A 78 -53.13 -21.67 -33.67
N GLU A 79 -54.02 -22.60 -34.03
CA GLU A 79 -55.32 -22.73 -33.38
C GLU A 79 -55.08 -23.22 -31.95
N GLU A 80 -55.20 -22.31 -30.97
CA GLU A 80 -55.44 -22.68 -29.57
C GLU A 80 -56.81 -23.37 -29.53
N GLU A 81 -56.85 -24.64 -29.11
CA GLU A 81 -58.08 -25.30 -28.69
C GLU A 81 -58.77 -24.37 -27.69
N GLU A 82 -60.03 -24.01 -27.97
CA GLU A 82 -60.88 -23.24 -27.07
C GLU A 82 -61.06 -24.02 -25.76
N GLU A 83 -60.14 -23.81 -24.83
CA GLU A 83 -60.34 -24.17 -23.42
C GLU A 83 -61.41 -23.23 -22.87
N GLU A 84 -62.56 -23.83 -22.55
CA GLU A 84 -63.67 -23.30 -21.76
C GLU A 84 -63.21 -22.26 -20.70
N PRO A 85 -63.98 -21.19 -20.42
CA PRO A 85 -63.66 -20.19 -19.38
C PRO A 85 -63.90 -20.78 -17.97
N GLY A 86 -63.09 -21.78 -17.60
CA GLY A 86 -63.11 -22.49 -16.35
C GLY A 86 -62.13 -21.86 -15.36
N ALA A 87 -62.67 -21.01 -14.49
CA ALA A 87 -62.03 -20.47 -13.29
C ALA A 87 -60.71 -19.73 -13.54
N ALA A 88 -60.79 -18.40 -13.61
CA ALA A 88 -59.65 -17.53 -13.32
C ALA A 88 -59.11 -17.88 -11.93
N GLU A 89 -58.11 -18.75 -11.87
CA GLU A 89 -57.23 -18.86 -10.71
C GLU A 89 -56.72 -17.45 -10.46
N LYS A 90 -57.24 -16.80 -9.41
CA LYS A 90 -56.71 -15.53 -8.95
C LYS A 90 -55.26 -15.81 -8.61
N ILE A 91 -54.36 -15.41 -9.51
CA ILE A 91 -52.94 -15.31 -9.22
C ILE A 91 -52.84 -14.26 -8.12
N VAL A 92 -52.90 -14.72 -6.86
CA VAL A 92 -52.58 -13.91 -5.70
C VAL A 92 -51.08 -13.76 -5.76
N HIS A 93 -50.61 -12.75 -6.48
CA HIS A 93 -49.24 -12.28 -6.32
C HIS A 93 -49.07 -12.00 -4.81
N PRO A 94 -48.16 -12.69 -4.10
CA PRO A 94 -47.84 -12.27 -2.75
C PRO A 94 -47.45 -10.79 -2.82
N PRO A 95 -47.97 -9.92 -1.92
CA PRO A 95 -47.59 -8.52 -1.94
C PRO A 95 -46.07 -8.45 -1.91
N ALA A 96 -45.50 -7.61 -2.77
CA ALA A 96 -44.05 -7.42 -2.82
C ALA A 96 -43.56 -7.18 -1.38
N PRO A 97 -42.44 -7.81 -0.94
CA PRO A 97 -41.88 -7.54 0.37
C PRO A 97 -41.74 -6.03 0.52
N VAL A 98 -42.45 -5.45 1.49
CA VAL A 98 -42.30 -4.04 1.85
C VAL A 98 -40.89 -3.97 2.42
N LEU A 99 -39.94 -3.52 1.59
CA LEU A 99 -38.66 -3.06 2.10
C LEU A 99 -39.04 -1.91 3.03
N GLU A 100 -38.86 -2.09 4.34
CA GLU A 100 -38.90 -0.99 5.29
C GLU A 100 -37.84 -0.01 4.82
N ILE A 101 -38.29 1.04 4.13
CA ILE A 101 -37.42 2.12 3.71
C ILE A 101 -37.13 2.87 4.99
N ASP A 102 -35.94 2.68 5.55
CA ASP A 102 -35.50 3.35 6.76
C ASP A 102 -35.38 4.86 6.49
N TYR A 103 -36.47 5.60 6.72
CA TYR A 103 -36.47 7.06 6.66
C TYR A 103 -35.65 7.59 7.84
N LEU A 104 -34.59 8.33 7.53
CA LEU A 104 -33.70 8.94 8.49
C LEU A 104 -34.12 10.38 8.76
N ILE A 105 -33.99 10.83 10.00
CA ILE A 105 -34.34 12.21 10.39
C ILE A 105 -33.09 13.07 10.32
N CYS A 106 -33.16 14.20 9.62
CA CYS A 106 -32.07 15.16 9.52
C CYS A 106 -31.85 15.88 10.86
N GLY A 107 -30.62 15.84 11.39
CA GLY A 107 -30.27 16.50 12.65
C GLY A 107 -30.34 18.03 12.62
N ASP A 108 -30.30 18.65 11.43
CA ASP A 108 -30.34 20.12 11.29
C ASP A 108 -31.76 20.67 11.09
N CYS A 109 -32.60 20.01 10.28
CA CYS A 109 -33.95 20.49 9.96
C CYS A 109 -35.10 19.59 10.44
N GLY A 110 -34.81 18.41 10.99
CA GLY A 110 -35.82 17.47 11.48
C GLY A 110 -36.67 16.80 10.38
N LYS A 111 -36.37 17.04 9.10
CA LYS A 111 -37.09 16.41 7.99
C LYS A 111 -36.59 14.99 7.76
N GLU A 112 -37.51 14.11 7.40
CA GLU A 112 -37.20 12.77 6.92
C GLU A 112 -36.50 12.85 5.57
N PHE A 113 -35.45 12.06 5.41
CA PHE A 113 -34.73 11.86 4.16
C PHE A 113 -34.31 10.40 4.07
N MET A 114 -34.21 9.88 2.85
CA MET A 114 -33.77 8.49 2.64
C MET A 114 -32.26 8.44 2.49
N ASP A 115 -31.75 9.16 1.50
CA ASP A 115 -30.34 9.21 1.16
C ASP A 115 -29.83 10.65 1.23
N SER A 116 -28.59 10.80 1.68
CA SER A 116 -27.84 12.05 1.55
C SER A 116 -26.38 11.76 1.32
N TYR A 117 -25.66 12.73 0.73
CA TYR A 117 -24.23 12.60 0.51
C TYR A 117 -23.46 12.33 1.81
N LEU A 118 -23.83 13.02 2.89
CA LEU A 118 -23.17 12.90 4.18
C LEU A 118 -23.49 11.58 4.88
N MET A 119 -24.72 11.07 4.73
CA MET A 119 -25.08 9.76 5.27
C MET A 119 -24.33 8.66 4.52
N GLN A 120 -24.31 8.68 3.18
CA GLN A 120 -23.67 7.65 2.37
C GLN A 120 -22.16 7.55 2.59
N HIS A 121 -21.47 8.70 2.71
CA HIS A 121 -20.02 8.72 2.82
C HIS A 121 -19.50 8.72 4.25
N PHE A 122 -20.22 9.32 5.19
CA PHE A 122 -19.72 9.56 6.55
C PHE A 122 -20.63 9.01 7.66
N ASP A 123 -21.76 8.37 7.35
CA ASP A 123 -22.79 7.99 8.31
C ASP A 123 -23.27 9.19 9.15
N TRP A 124 -23.38 10.37 8.52
CA TRP A 124 -23.80 11.59 9.19
C TRP A 124 -25.21 12.01 8.78
N ALA A 125 -26.12 12.07 9.75
CA ALA A 125 -27.55 12.28 9.57
C ALA A 125 -27.93 13.73 9.22
N THR A 126 -27.49 14.22 8.06
CA THR A 126 -27.85 15.53 7.53
C THR A 126 -28.32 15.39 6.09
N CYS A 127 -29.48 15.96 5.75
CA CYS A 127 -30.00 15.96 4.38
C CYS A 127 -29.20 16.91 3.47
N ASP A 128 -29.24 16.68 2.16
CA ASP A 128 -28.44 17.47 1.21
C ASP A 128 -28.83 18.96 1.16
N ASN A 129 -30.06 19.31 1.52
CA ASN A 129 -30.50 20.71 1.62
C ASN A 129 -29.83 21.46 2.77
N CYS A 130 -29.48 20.76 3.85
CA CYS A 130 -28.78 21.32 5.00
C CYS A 130 -27.26 21.17 4.89
N ARG A 131 -26.77 20.53 3.83
CA ARG A 131 -25.34 20.32 3.60
C ARG A 131 -24.67 21.63 3.22
N ASP A 132 -24.00 22.19 4.21
CA ASP A 132 -23.06 23.29 4.04
C ASP A 132 -21.63 22.76 3.86
N ALA A 133 -21.10 22.83 2.64
CA ALA A 133 -19.78 22.29 2.28
C ALA A 133 -18.60 23.20 2.68
N GLU A 134 -18.84 24.47 2.96
CA GLU A 134 -17.77 25.45 3.20
C GLU A 134 -17.46 25.60 4.70
N ASP A 135 -18.50 25.68 5.54
CA ASP A 135 -18.31 25.89 6.98
C ASP A 135 -18.52 24.60 7.78
N LYS A 136 -19.78 24.19 7.98
CA LYS A 136 -20.11 23.10 8.92
C LYS A 136 -19.59 21.75 8.45
N HIS A 137 -19.86 21.38 7.20
CA HIS A 137 -19.53 20.06 6.65
C HIS A 137 -18.28 20.09 5.77
N LYS A 138 -17.35 21.00 6.11
CA LYS A 138 -16.05 21.07 5.45
C LYS A 138 -15.30 19.74 5.57
N LEU A 139 -14.73 19.32 4.47
CA LEU A 139 -13.84 18.15 4.41
C LEU A 139 -12.40 18.59 4.65
N ILE A 140 -11.68 17.86 5.49
CA ILE A 140 -10.27 18.09 5.80
C ILE A 140 -9.43 16.88 5.44
N THR A 141 -8.17 17.11 5.08
CA THR A 141 -7.27 16.02 4.71
C THR A 141 -6.82 15.23 5.94
N ARG A 142 -6.40 13.97 5.75
CA ARG A 142 -5.80 13.15 6.83
C ARG A 142 -4.63 13.87 7.52
N THR A 143 -3.79 14.56 6.75
CA THR A 143 -2.64 15.31 7.27
C THR A 143 -3.08 16.50 8.11
N GLU A 144 -4.04 17.28 7.60
CA GLU A 144 -4.63 18.42 8.32
C GLU A 144 -5.30 17.97 9.62
N ALA A 145 -6.08 16.88 9.60
CA ALA A 145 -6.67 16.30 10.80
C ALA A 145 -5.62 15.95 11.88
N LYS A 146 -4.49 15.35 11.48
CA LYS A 146 -3.41 14.97 12.41
C LYS A 146 -2.62 16.17 12.91
N GLU A 147 -2.41 17.18 12.09
CA GLU A 147 -1.64 18.38 12.44
C GLU A 147 -2.47 19.35 13.28
N GLU A 148 -3.71 19.61 12.88
CA GLU A 148 -4.62 20.54 13.56
C GLU A 148 -5.27 19.94 14.80
N TYR A 149 -5.57 18.65 14.85
CA TYR A 149 -6.22 18.04 16.02
C TYR A 149 -5.29 17.12 16.82
N LEU A 150 -4.00 17.12 16.47
CA LEU A 150 -2.96 16.31 17.11
C LEU A 150 -3.30 14.80 17.22
N LEU A 151 -4.17 14.32 16.31
CA LEU A 151 -4.63 12.93 16.27
C LEU A 151 -3.56 12.01 15.70
N LYS A 152 -3.56 10.76 16.18
CA LYS A 152 -2.72 9.68 15.64
C LYS A 152 -3.51 8.84 14.65
N ASP A 153 -2.80 8.02 13.87
CA ASP A 153 -3.46 7.12 12.91
C ASP A 153 -4.36 6.09 13.59
N CYS A 154 -4.02 5.64 14.81
CA CYS A 154 -4.90 4.77 15.59
C CYS A 154 -6.21 5.44 15.98
N ASP A 155 -6.21 6.75 16.19
CA ASP A 155 -7.40 7.49 16.59
C ASP A 155 -8.38 7.66 15.43
N LEU A 156 -7.89 7.61 14.19
CA LEU A 156 -8.72 7.68 12.98
C LEU A 156 -9.18 6.29 12.52
N ASP A 157 -8.25 5.33 12.48
CA ASP A 157 -8.48 4.03 11.80
C ASP A 157 -8.95 2.92 12.75
N LYS A 158 -8.69 3.01 14.07
CA LYS A 158 -8.96 1.89 15.02
C LYS A 158 -10.03 2.19 16.06
N ARG A 159 -10.16 3.44 16.51
CA ARG A 159 -11.14 3.81 17.53
C ARG A 159 -12.55 3.68 16.97
N GLU A 160 -13.43 3.07 17.76
CA GLU A 160 -14.85 2.91 17.46
C GLU A 160 -15.61 4.21 17.77
N PRO A 161 -16.56 4.66 16.92
CA PRO A 161 -16.80 4.21 15.55
C PRO A 161 -15.66 4.62 14.61
N VAL A 162 -15.28 3.76 13.66
CA VAL A 162 -14.22 4.08 12.70
C VAL A 162 -14.66 5.21 11.79
N LEU A 163 -13.82 6.24 11.64
CA LEU A 163 -14.17 7.39 10.82
C LEU A 163 -14.08 7.02 9.33
N ARG A 164 -15.20 7.14 8.62
CA ARG A 164 -15.23 6.98 7.17
C ARG A 164 -14.53 8.16 6.48
N PHE A 165 -14.03 7.92 5.28
CA PHE A 165 -13.32 8.92 4.48
C PHE A 165 -13.60 8.76 3.00
N ILE A 166 -13.46 9.86 2.27
CA ILE A 166 -13.52 9.89 0.81
C ILE A 166 -12.11 9.90 0.25
N VAL A 167 -11.86 9.06 -0.74
CA VAL A 167 -10.57 8.98 -1.44
C VAL A 167 -10.62 9.87 -2.68
N LYS A 168 -9.66 10.80 -2.83
CA LYS A 168 -9.55 11.70 -3.99
C LYS A 168 -8.11 11.70 -4.51
N LYS A 169 -7.91 11.92 -5.81
CA LYS A 169 -6.58 12.11 -6.39
C LYS A 169 -5.92 13.37 -5.83
N ASN A 170 -4.60 13.35 -5.65
CA ASN A 170 -3.88 14.51 -5.16
C ASN A 170 -3.85 15.64 -6.22
N PRO A 171 -4.32 16.86 -5.91
CA PRO A 171 -4.41 17.96 -6.87
C PRO A 171 -3.05 18.47 -7.30
N HIS A 172 -2.02 18.32 -6.47
CA HIS A 172 -0.66 18.74 -6.83
C HIS A 172 -0.02 17.77 -7.83
N ASN A 173 -0.27 16.47 -7.69
CA ASN A 173 0.25 15.46 -8.61
C ASN A 173 -0.57 14.18 -8.53
N SER A 174 -1.23 13.79 -9.63
CA SER A 174 -2.06 12.58 -9.67
C SER A 174 -1.28 11.26 -9.55
N ARG A 175 0.04 11.29 -9.76
CA ARG A 175 0.92 10.13 -9.54
C ARG A 175 1.23 9.88 -8.07
N TRP A 176 1.05 10.89 -7.21
CA TRP A 176 1.17 10.69 -5.77
C TRP A 176 0.00 9.84 -5.26
N GLY A 177 0.18 9.29 -4.06
CA GLY A 177 -0.87 8.53 -3.39
C GLY A 177 -2.15 9.36 -3.23
N ASP A 178 -3.28 8.66 -3.24
CA ASP A 178 -4.58 9.30 -3.09
C ASP A 178 -4.73 9.95 -1.71
N MET A 179 -5.35 11.13 -1.69
CA MET A 179 -5.69 11.81 -0.44
C MET A 179 -6.94 11.21 0.18
N LYS A 180 -6.95 11.14 1.50
CA LYS A 180 -8.14 10.79 2.29
C LYS A 180 -8.72 12.06 2.89
N LEU A 181 -10.02 12.26 2.68
CA LEU A 181 -10.80 13.39 3.16
C LEU A 181 -11.77 12.92 4.24
N TYR A 182 -11.70 13.54 5.41
CA TYR A 182 -12.56 13.28 6.56
C TYR A 182 -13.49 14.46 6.80
N LEU A 183 -14.67 14.21 7.38
CA LEU A 183 -15.58 15.27 7.79
C LEU A 183 -15.03 16.00 9.02
N LYS A 184 -14.85 17.32 8.94
CA LYS A 184 -14.25 18.13 10.02
C LYS A 184 -14.99 17.96 11.36
N LEU A 185 -16.32 17.89 11.36
CA LEU A 185 -17.13 17.69 12.56
C LEU A 185 -16.81 16.37 13.28
N GLN A 186 -16.64 15.28 12.53
CA GLN A 186 -16.28 13.99 13.11
C GLN A 186 -14.88 14.01 13.72
N VAL A 187 -13.94 14.70 13.05
CA VAL A 187 -12.57 14.87 13.55
C VAL A 187 -12.55 15.71 14.84
N ILE A 188 -13.36 16.77 14.92
CA ILE A 188 -13.51 17.56 16.15
C ILE A 188 -14.07 16.69 17.29
N LYS A 189 -15.14 15.92 17.03
CA LYS A 189 -15.70 15.00 18.03
C LYS A 189 -14.65 13.98 18.51
N ARG A 190 -13.92 13.36 17.59
CA ARG A 190 -12.82 12.42 17.91
C ARG A 190 -11.68 13.09 18.68
N SER A 191 -11.36 14.34 18.36
CA SER A 191 -10.38 15.13 19.10
C SER A 191 -10.81 15.35 20.55
N LEU A 192 -12.07 15.71 20.76
CA LEU A 192 -12.62 15.88 22.11
C LEU A 192 -12.65 14.56 22.88
N GLU A 193 -12.92 13.42 22.24
CA GLU A 193 -12.82 12.10 22.87
C GLU A 193 -11.39 11.74 23.28
N VAL A 194 -10.39 12.11 22.48
CA VAL A 194 -8.98 11.78 22.73
C VAL A 194 -8.34 12.70 23.77
N TRP A 195 -8.64 13.99 23.70
CA TRP A 195 -8.02 15.02 24.55
C TRP A 195 -8.89 15.42 25.75
N GLY A 196 -10.18 15.08 25.74
CA GLY A 196 -11.16 15.43 26.78
C GLY A 196 -11.71 16.84 26.63
N SER A 197 -10.84 17.85 26.53
CA SER A 197 -11.25 19.26 26.40
C SER A 197 -10.53 19.97 25.25
N GLU A 198 -11.16 21.02 24.70
CA GLU A 198 -10.51 21.87 23.69
C GLU A 198 -9.30 22.63 24.27
N GLU A 199 -9.35 22.96 25.56
CA GLU A 199 -8.28 23.65 26.27
C GLU A 199 -7.00 22.80 26.30
N SER A 200 -7.12 21.51 26.65
CA SER A 200 -5.99 20.59 26.67
C SER A 200 -5.34 20.41 25.29
N LEU A 201 -6.15 20.40 24.21
CA LEU A 201 -5.63 20.38 22.84
C LEU A 201 -4.84 21.66 22.52
N ARG A 202 -5.34 22.81 22.97
CA ARG A 202 -4.69 24.11 22.77
C ARG A 202 -3.35 24.18 23.50
N GLU A 203 -3.32 23.80 24.76
CA GLU A 203 -2.07 23.70 25.56
C GLU A 203 -1.07 22.74 24.92
N ALA A 204 -1.52 21.56 24.47
CA ALA A 204 -0.66 20.60 23.78
C ALA A 204 -0.08 21.16 22.47
N LYS A 205 -0.83 21.97 21.73
CA LYS A 205 -0.33 22.66 20.53
C LYS A 205 0.75 23.68 20.87
N GLU A 206 0.53 24.49 21.90
CA GLU A 206 1.51 25.50 22.35
C GLU A 206 2.80 24.83 22.82
N LEU A 207 2.70 23.78 23.64
CA LEU A 207 3.87 22.99 24.05
C LEU A 207 4.65 22.42 22.87
N ARG A 208 3.95 21.94 21.82
CA ARG A 208 4.60 21.46 20.58
C ARG A 208 5.21 22.59 19.74
N ARG A 209 4.63 23.79 19.74
CA ARG A 209 5.22 24.96 19.08
C ARG A 209 6.50 25.36 19.79
N ASP A 210 6.44 25.55 21.10
CA ASP A 210 7.57 26.00 21.91
C ASP A 210 8.71 24.97 21.89
N SER A 211 8.38 23.67 21.92
CA SER A 211 9.38 22.60 21.78
C SER A 211 10.05 22.63 20.41
N ARG A 212 9.32 22.90 19.33
CA ARG A 212 9.89 23.05 17.98
C ARG A 212 10.80 24.27 17.89
N GLU A 213 10.43 25.38 18.50
CA GLU A 213 11.26 26.59 18.56
C GLU A 213 12.55 26.34 19.35
N LYS A 214 12.45 25.74 20.55
CA LYS A 214 13.62 25.34 21.34
C LYS A 214 14.54 24.40 20.58
N MET A 215 13.99 23.43 19.83
CA MET A 215 14.80 22.53 19.00
C MET A 215 15.48 23.26 17.83
N LYS A 216 14.78 24.21 17.17
CA LYS A 216 15.36 25.03 16.11
C LYS A 216 16.52 25.89 16.65
N GLN A 217 16.34 26.52 17.80
CA GLN A 217 17.37 27.30 18.48
C GLN A 217 18.58 26.44 18.83
N LYS A 218 18.37 25.30 19.50
CA LYS A 218 19.46 24.34 19.82
C LYS A 218 20.21 23.86 18.57
N LYS A 219 19.50 23.62 17.46
CA LYS A 219 20.11 23.22 16.19
C LYS A 219 20.95 24.34 15.59
N PHE A 220 20.49 25.59 15.70
CA PHE A 220 21.25 26.75 15.26
C PHE A 220 22.50 26.95 16.13
N ASP A 221 22.37 26.92 17.45
CA ASP A 221 23.48 27.07 18.38
C ASP A 221 24.54 25.97 18.20
N LYS A 222 24.10 24.73 17.95
CA LYS A 222 24.99 23.61 17.60
C LYS A 222 25.79 23.91 16.32
N LYS A 223 25.14 24.38 15.26
CA LYS A 223 25.82 24.76 14.00
C LYS A 223 26.82 25.90 14.21
N VAL A 224 26.47 26.90 15.02
CA VAL A 224 27.39 28.01 15.35
C VAL A 224 28.59 27.49 16.14
N LYS A 225 28.38 26.59 17.10
CA LYS A 225 29.47 25.97 17.87
C LYS A 225 30.39 25.14 16.99
N GLU A 226 29.84 24.34 16.07
CA GLU A 226 30.60 23.56 15.08
C GLU A 226 31.41 24.47 14.14
N LEU A 227 30.80 25.55 13.64
CA LEU A 227 31.48 26.54 12.81
C LEU A 227 32.64 27.21 13.56
N ARG A 228 32.43 27.62 14.82
CA ARG A 228 33.48 28.18 15.68
C ARG A 228 34.60 27.18 15.93
N HIS A 229 34.28 25.90 16.11
CA HIS A 229 35.28 24.84 16.27
C HIS A 229 36.11 24.66 15.00
N ALA A 230 35.47 24.62 13.83
CA ALA A 230 36.16 24.51 12.54
C ALA A 230 37.14 25.67 12.32
N VAL A 231 36.71 26.92 12.51
CA VAL A 231 37.57 28.11 12.38
C VAL A 231 38.73 28.10 13.40
N ARG A 232 38.47 27.70 14.65
CA ARG A 232 39.53 27.61 15.67
C ARG A 232 40.55 26.53 15.31
N SER A 233 40.10 25.39 14.79
CA SER A 233 40.99 24.30 14.36
C SER A 233 41.82 24.65 13.13
N SER A 234 41.31 25.48 12.20
CA SER A 234 42.10 25.93 11.04
C SER A 234 43.18 26.94 11.43
N LEU A 235 42.91 27.81 12.41
CA LEU A 235 43.89 28.78 12.91
C LEU A 235 44.94 28.15 13.85
N TRP A 236 44.59 27.08 14.57
CA TRP A 236 45.45 26.44 15.57
C TRP A 236 46.23 25.23 15.05
N LYS A 237 46.33 25.05 13.72
CA LYS A 237 47.36 24.17 13.15
C LYS A 237 48.72 24.87 13.31
N LYS A 238 49.28 24.85 14.52
CA LYS A 238 50.73 24.98 14.67
C LYS A 238 51.30 23.89 13.77
N ALA A 239 52.09 24.28 12.78
CA ALA A 239 52.92 23.34 12.07
C ALA A 239 53.78 22.65 13.13
N ALA A 240 53.34 21.46 13.58
CA ALA A 240 54.24 20.50 14.16
C ALA A 240 55.15 20.13 12.99
N SER A 241 56.18 20.94 12.78
CA SER A 241 57.29 20.59 11.92
C SER A 241 57.82 19.31 12.52
N ILE A 242 57.44 18.18 11.91
CA ILE A 242 58.03 16.89 12.22
C ILE A 242 59.47 17.07 11.78
N HIS A 243 60.33 17.33 12.75
CA HIS A 243 61.76 17.39 12.51
C HIS A 243 62.21 15.95 12.28
N GLU A 244 62.65 15.66 11.06
CA GLU A 244 63.31 14.39 10.76
C GLU A 244 64.69 14.41 11.41
N HIS A 245 64.95 13.44 12.29
CA HIS A 245 66.15 13.42 13.11
C HIS A 245 67.32 12.81 12.35
N ASP A 246 68.31 13.64 11.99
CA ASP A 246 69.60 13.20 11.47
C ASP A 246 70.56 12.89 12.64
N TYR A 247 70.62 11.61 12.99
CA TYR A 247 71.47 11.08 14.05
C TYR A 247 72.95 11.04 13.62
N GLY A 248 73.81 11.65 14.44
CA GLY A 248 75.26 11.67 14.26
C GLY A 248 75.95 10.35 14.63
N PRO A 249 77.29 10.37 14.77
CA PRO A 249 78.08 9.17 15.10
C PRO A 249 77.63 8.53 16.43
N GLU A 250 77.70 7.20 16.50
CA GLU A 250 77.29 6.42 17.68
C GLU A 250 78.35 6.48 18.78
N GLU A 251 77.93 6.83 20.00
CA GLU A 251 78.76 6.80 21.21
C GLU A 251 78.38 5.56 22.03
N ASN A 252 79.37 4.73 22.36
CA ASN A 252 79.18 3.57 23.23
C ASN A 252 79.33 4.02 24.69
N ILE A 253 78.30 3.77 25.49
CA ILE A 253 78.28 4.15 26.92
C ILE A 253 78.66 2.93 27.77
N ASP A 254 78.10 1.76 27.45
CA ASP A 254 78.31 0.49 28.15
C ASP A 254 78.44 -0.67 27.16
N GLU A 255 78.91 -1.84 27.62
CA GLU A 255 79.32 -3.00 26.79
C GLU A 255 78.29 -3.41 25.71
N ASP A 256 76.99 -3.18 25.93
CA ASP A 256 75.91 -3.43 24.95
C ASP A 256 74.99 -2.22 24.64
N THR A 257 75.24 -1.03 25.22
CA THR A 257 74.35 0.14 25.08
C THR A 257 74.99 1.28 24.28
N TYR A 258 74.32 1.68 23.20
CA TYR A 258 74.77 2.74 22.28
C TYR A 258 73.82 3.94 22.31
N LYS A 259 74.37 5.14 22.19
CA LYS A 259 73.63 6.41 22.14
C LYS A 259 73.93 7.13 20.83
N LYS A 260 72.88 7.64 20.20
CA LYS A 260 72.96 8.55 19.05
C LYS A 260 72.30 9.87 19.37
N THR A 261 72.97 10.98 19.09
CA THR A 261 72.41 12.33 19.27
C THR A 261 72.09 12.95 17.91
N CYS A 262 70.90 13.52 17.78
CA CYS A 262 70.47 14.21 16.58
C CYS A 262 71.20 15.55 16.46
N THR A 263 71.87 15.77 15.33
CA THR A 263 72.76 16.94 15.12
C THR A 263 72.01 18.27 15.06
N VAL A 264 70.73 18.24 14.66
CA VAL A 264 69.92 19.44 14.42
C VAL A 264 69.08 19.87 15.64
N CYS A 265 68.65 18.94 16.50
CA CYS A 265 67.76 19.24 17.63
C CYS A 265 68.23 18.71 18.99
N GLY A 266 69.37 18.00 19.05
CA GLY A 266 69.89 17.43 20.29
C GLY A 266 69.05 16.29 20.89
N HIS A 267 68.16 15.67 20.11
CA HIS A 267 67.39 14.51 20.56
C HIS A 267 68.31 13.29 20.72
N GLU A 268 68.24 12.62 21.86
CA GLU A 268 69.09 11.47 22.18
C GLU A 268 68.31 10.17 22.03
N LEU A 269 68.87 9.21 21.31
CA LEU A 269 68.26 7.91 21.06
C LEU A 269 69.22 6.82 21.52
N THR A 270 68.85 6.13 22.60
CA THR A 270 69.61 5.03 23.20
C THR A 270 69.04 3.69 22.74
N TYR A 271 69.90 2.79 22.28
CA TYR A 271 69.52 1.44 21.84
C TYR A 271 70.60 0.41 22.21
N GLU A 272 70.17 -0.83 22.40
CA GLU A 272 71.06 -1.98 22.64
C GLU A 272 71.39 -2.67 21.32
N LYS A 273 72.63 -3.12 21.14
CA LYS A 273 73.09 -3.83 19.93
C LYS A 273 73.38 -5.28 20.31
N MET A 274 72.51 -6.21 19.90
CA MET A 274 72.69 -7.66 20.04
C MET A 274 73.74 -8.22 19.08
#